data_AF-A0A7V9L4C4-F1
#
_entry.id   AF-A0A7V9L4C4-F1
#
_cell.length_a   1.000
_cell.length_b   1.000
_cell.length_c   1.000
_cell.angle_alpha   90.00
_cell.angle_beta   90.00
_cell.angle_gamma   90.00
#
_symmetry.space_group_name_H-M   'P 1'
#
loop_
_entity.id
_entity.type
_entity.pdbx_description
1 polymer ?
#
loop_
_entity_poly.entity_id
_entity_poly.type
_entity_poly.pdbx_seq_one_letter_code
_entity_poly.pdbx_strand_id
1 'polypeptide(L)'
;MSWLDRARAKAHEAMTKLPGKAGELATKANEALGRPFADENELADRRAFATGTNGATVTVAAGPSVPPGTTVAPVIVYHLDKTRRDALRLVEILEGAGIPHQVSNIQEDPAAQFAVKRDAGGHRMPVVFIAGEVIGGRAELINLQTTGELKKKVFGA
;
A
#
# COMPACT_ATOMS: atom_id res chain seq x y z
N MET A 1 -13.72 14.02 18.27
CA MET A 1 -14.82 14.18 17.30
C MET A 1 -14.83 15.60 16.76
N SER A 2 -14.49 15.80 15.49
CA SER A 2 -14.40 17.12 14.85
C SER A 2 -15.79 17.76 14.75
N TRP A 3 -15.87 19.09 14.72
CA TRP A 3 -17.13 19.82 14.58
C TRP A 3 -17.86 19.49 13.26
N LEU A 4 -17.08 19.20 12.21
CA LEU A 4 -17.56 18.70 10.91
C LEU A 4 -18.24 17.32 11.02
N ASP A 5 -17.74 16.43 11.88
CA ASP A 5 -18.35 15.10 12.07
C ASP A 5 -19.71 15.20 12.75
N ARG A 6 -19.85 16.13 13.70
CA ARG A 6 -21.13 16.35 14.39
C ARG A 6 -22.17 16.94 13.44
N ALA A 7 -21.76 17.86 12.58
CA ALA A 7 -22.65 18.45 11.57
C ALA A 7 -23.14 17.38 10.57
N ARG A 8 -22.24 16.50 10.11
CA ARG A 8 -22.58 15.41 9.19
C ARG A 8 -23.48 14.35 9.83
N ALA A 9 -23.22 13.97 11.08
CA ALA A 9 -24.08 13.02 11.80
C ALA A 9 -25.51 13.56 11.98
N LYS A 10 -25.63 14.85 12.29
CA LYS A 10 -26.94 15.51 12.45
C LYS A 10 -27.70 15.64 11.12
N ALA A 11 -26.97 15.84 10.01
CA ALA A 11 -27.56 15.85 8.67
C ALA A 11 -28.08 14.46 8.26
N HIS A 12 -27.33 13.39 8.55
CA HIS A 12 -27.76 12.02 8.26
C HIS A 12 -29.00 11.62 9.06
N GLU A 13 -29.06 11.97 10.34
CA GLU A 13 -30.22 11.71 11.20
C GLU A 13 -31.49 12.47 10.73
N ALA A 14 -31.32 13.67 10.18
CA ALA A 14 -32.42 14.43 9.60
C ALA A 14 -32.95 13.79 8.30
N MET A 15 -32.06 13.21 7.49
CA MET A 15 -32.44 12.53 6.25
C MET A 15 -33.17 11.21 6.50
N THR A 16 -32.77 10.43 7.52
CA THR A 16 -33.45 9.17 7.85
C THR A 16 -34.82 9.35 8.51
N LYS A 17 -35.09 10.54 9.06
CA LYS A 17 -36.40 10.90 9.65
C LYS A 17 -37.39 11.48 8.65
N LEU A 18 -37.03 11.68 7.37
CA LEU A 18 -37.93 12.18 6.33
C LEU A 18 -38.72 11.02 5.69
N PRO A 19 -40.05 10.91 5.89
CA PRO A 19 -40.81 9.78 5.37
C PRO A 19 -41.11 9.90 3.87
N GLY A 20 -41.03 8.76 3.17
CA GLY A 20 -41.51 8.58 1.80
C GLY A 20 -40.57 9.07 0.70
N LYS A 21 -41.14 9.46 -0.45
CA LYS A 21 -40.40 9.76 -1.70
C LYS A 21 -39.34 10.85 -1.58
N ALA A 22 -39.44 11.73 -0.58
CA ALA A 22 -38.46 12.79 -0.32
C ALA A 22 -37.14 12.24 0.25
N GLY A 23 -37.20 11.21 1.11
CA GLY A 23 -36.01 10.53 1.62
C GLY A 23 -35.27 9.78 0.52
N GLU A 24 -35.99 9.06 -0.33
CA GLU A 24 -35.41 8.35 -1.48
C GLU A 24 -34.74 9.29 -2.49
N LEU A 25 -35.35 10.45 -2.75
CA LEU A 25 -34.76 11.49 -3.63
C LEU A 25 -33.49 12.10 -3.03
N ALA A 26 -33.47 12.30 -1.70
CA ALA A 26 -32.28 12.78 -0.99
C ALA A 26 -31.15 11.75 -1.03
N THR A 27 -31.45 10.47 -0.81
CA THR A 27 -30.48 9.37 -0.91
C THR A 27 -29.92 9.24 -2.33
N LYS A 28 -30.79 9.35 -3.34
CA LYS A 28 -30.39 9.23 -4.75
C LYS A 28 -29.57 10.43 -5.23
N ALA A 29 -29.89 11.64 -4.77
CA ALA A 29 -29.09 12.83 -5.01
C ALA A 29 -27.72 12.75 -4.30
N ASN A 30 -27.69 12.17 -3.10
CA ASN A 30 -26.47 11.93 -2.35
C ASN A 30 -25.55 10.89 -3.02
N GLU A 31 -26.11 9.82 -3.59
CA GLU A 31 -25.34 8.87 -4.40
C GLU A 31 -24.83 9.50 -5.70
N ALA A 32 -25.65 10.32 -6.38
CA ALA A 32 -25.25 10.99 -7.62
C ALA A 32 -24.13 12.03 -7.42
N LEU A 33 -24.03 12.63 -6.22
CA LEU A 33 -23.00 13.60 -5.85
C LEU A 33 -21.75 12.96 -5.21
N GLY A 34 -21.62 11.63 -5.28
CA GLY A 34 -20.39 10.92 -4.87
C GLY A 34 -20.31 10.51 -3.40
N ARG A 35 -21.46 10.27 -2.75
CA ARG A 35 -21.59 9.74 -1.37
C ARG A 35 -20.91 10.58 -0.27
N PRO A 36 -21.45 11.75 0.09
CA PRO A 36 -21.01 12.49 1.29
C PRO A 36 -21.67 12.08 2.63
N PHE A 37 -22.47 11.00 2.71
CA PHE A 37 -23.00 10.51 3.99
C PHE A 37 -22.59 9.06 4.25
N ALA A 38 -21.98 8.84 5.41
CA ALA A 38 -21.48 7.56 5.89
C ALA A 38 -22.65 6.61 6.19
N ASP A 39 -22.62 5.40 5.64
CA ASP A 39 -23.62 4.35 5.87
C ASP A 39 -23.71 3.97 7.37
N GLU A 40 -24.81 3.34 7.80
CA GLU A 40 -25.01 2.97 9.21
C GLU A 40 -23.87 2.11 9.78
N ASN A 41 -23.29 1.23 8.96
CA ASN A 41 -22.13 0.43 9.32
C ASN A 41 -20.88 1.30 9.54
N GLU A 42 -20.66 2.32 8.70
CA GLU A 42 -19.52 3.24 8.84
C GLU A 42 -19.68 4.15 10.07
N LEU A 43 -20.92 4.56 10.39
CA LEU A 43 -21.22 5.28 11.62
C LEU A 43 -21.04 4.41 12.87
N ALA A 44 -21.41 3.13 12.82
CA ALA A 44 -21.18 2.18 13.89
C ALA A 44 -19.67 1.95 14.12
N ASP A 45 -18.90 1.76 13.06
CA ASP A 45 -17.44 1.62 13.11
C ASP A 45 -16.77 2.87 13.70
N ARG A 46 -17.21 4.07 13.28
CA ARG A 46 -16.69 5.34 13.83
C ARG A 46 -17.06 5.54 15.30
N ARG A 47 -18.26 5.10 15.73
CA ARG A 47 -18.67 5.17 17.16
C ARG A 47 -17.86 4.19 18.00
N ALA A 48 -17.67 2.97 17.52
CA ALA A 48 -16.81 1.97 18.16
C ALA A 48 -15.36 2.48 18.30
N PHE A 49 -14.84 3.12 17.26
CA PHE A 49 -13.53 3.77 17.25
C PHE A 49 -13.44 4.95 18.24
N ALA A 50 -14.51 5.70 18.44
CA ALA A 50 -14.53 6.85 19.37
C ALA A 50 -14.63 6.44 20.85
N THR A 51 -15.24 5.29 21.15
CA THR A 51 -15.31 4.76 22.53
C THR A 51 -14.07 3.97 22.95
N GLY A 52 -13.24 3.52 21.99
CA GLY A 52 -11.98 2.85 22.24
C GLY A 52 -10.79 3.79 22.00
N THR A 53 -10.39 4.57 23.01
CA THR A 53 -9.13 5.30 22.98
C THR A 53 -7.96 4.32 23.03
N ASN A 54 -7.49 3.88 21.86
CA ASN A 54 -6.08 3.73 21.44
C ASN A 54 -5.99 2.85 20.18
N GLY A 55 -5.74 3.51 19.04
CA GLY A 55 -5.10 2.93 17.86
C GLY A 55 -5.67 1.63 17.30
N ALA A 56 -6.66 1.71 16.40
CA ALA A 56 -7.01 0.61 15.52
C ALA A 56 -6.98 1.08 14.06
N THR A 57 -5.96 0.62 13.35
CA THR A 57 -5.73 0.80 11.93
C THR A 57 -6.95 0.37 11.09
N VAL A 58 -7.39 1.27 10.21
CA VAL A 58 -8.35 0.98 9.14
C VAL A 58 -7.80 -0.17 8.29
N THR A 59 -8.50 -1.29 8.27
CA THR A 59 -8.17 -2.40 7.36
C THR A 59 -8.78 -2.07 5.99
N VAL A 60 -8.02 -1.33 5.19
CA VAL A 60 -8.24 -1.33 3.73
C VAL A 60 -7.94 -2.75 3.27
N ALA A 61 -8.80 -3.36 2.46
CA ALA A 61 -8.59 -4.67 1.87
C ALA A 61 -7.35 -4.61 0.95
N ALA A 62 -6.18 -4.80 1.57
CA ALA A 62 -4.96 -5.12 0.87
C ALA A 62 -5.06 -6.57 0.41
N GLY A 63 -4.59 -6.84 -0.81
CA GLY A 63 -4.27 -8.20 -1.25
C GLY A 63 -3.38 -8.92 -0.22
N PRO A 64 -3.25 -10.25 -0.33
CA PRO A 64 -2.85 -11.15 0.76
C PRO A 64 -1.69 -10.57 1.58
N SER A 65 -2.03 -10.07 2.77
CA SER A 65 -1.06 -9.57 3.74
C SER A 65 -0.37 -10.75 4.39
N VAL A 66 0.92 -10.89 4.10
CA VAL A 66 1.81 -11.81 4.81
C VAL A 66 1.77 -11.44 6.30
N PRO A 67 1.53 -12.39 7.22
CA PRO A 67 1.42 -12.10 8.66
C PRO A 67 2.73 -11.53 9.22
N PRO A 68 2.66 -10.61 10.20
CA PRO A 68 3.85 -10.01 10.81
C PRO A 68 4.48 -11.02 11.77
N GLY A 69 5.34 -11.87 11.23
CA GLY A 69 6.19 -12.79 11.96
C GLY A 69 7.63 -12.62 11.49
N THR A 70 8.46 -12.01 12.34
CA THR A 70 9.87 -11.67 12.12
C THR A 70 10.09 -10.61 11.03
N THR A 71 10.59 -9.46 11.48
CA THR A 71 10.72 -8.16 10.80
C THR A 71 11.72 -8.17 9.64
N VAL A 72 11.53 -9.03 8.65
CA VAL A 72 12.32 -9.00 7.41
C VAL A 72 11.60 -8.10 6.43
N ALA A 73 12.23 -6.98 6.06
CA ALA A 73 11.71 -6.08 5.06
C ALA A 73 11.54 -6.85 3.73
N PRO A 74 10.39 -6.70 3.05
CA PRO A 74 10.16 -7.38 1.78
C PRO A 74 11.13 -6.85 0.73
N VAL A 75 11.86 -7.75 0.08
CA VAL A 75 12.78 -7.45 -1.02
C VAL A 75 12.18 -7.96 -2.32
N ILE A 76 11.97 -7.06 -3.29
CA ILE A 76 11.38 -7.40 -4.58
C ILE A 76 12.32 -6.93 -5.70
N VAL A 77 12.62 -7.83 -6.63
CA VAL A 77 13.37 -7.54 -7.84
C VAL A 77 12.40 -7.48 -9.01
N TYR A 78 12.22 -6.28 -9.57
CA TYR A 78 11.43 -6.09 -10.77
C TYR A 78 12.31 -6.17 -12.01
N HIS A 79 11.86 -6.93 -13.00
CA HIS A 79 12.53 -7.02 -14.28
C HIS A 79 11.54 -7.11 -15.44
N LEU A 80 12.07 -6.88 -16.63
CA LEU A 80 11.43 -7.16 -17.90
C LEU A 80 12.09 -8.39 -18.52
N ASP A 81 11.49 -8.97 -19.55
CA ASP A 81 12.09 -10.13 -20.23
C ASP A 81 13.46 -9.81 -20.83
N LYS A 82 13.60 -8.61 -21.42
CA LYS A 82 14.87 -8.14 -22.00
C LYS A 82 15.99 -7.99 -20.96
N THR A 83 15.66 -7.82 -19.69
CA THR A 83 16.62 -7.62 -18.59
C THR A 83 16.70 -8.81 -17.65
N ARG A 84 16.10 -9.95 -18.01
CA ARG A 84 16.06 -11.15 -17.17
C ARG A 84 17.44 -11.64 -16.77
N ARG A 85 18.41 -11.60 -17.68
CA ARG A 85 19.80 -12.03 -17.39
C ARG A 85 20.45 -11.16 -16.31
N ASP A 86 20.24 -9.85 -16.36
CA ASP A 86 20.78 -8.92 -15.37
C ASP A 86 20.05 -9.07 -14.03
N ALA A 87 18.76 -9.43 -14.05
CA ALA A 87 18.00 -9.72 -12.84
C ALA A 87 18.54 -10.96 -12.09
N LEU A 88 18.95 -12.01 -12.82
CA LEU A 88 19.59 -13.18 -12.22
C LEU A 88 20.89 -12.82 -11.49
N ARG A 89 21.68 -11.88 -12.03
CA ARG A 89 22.89 -11.39 -11.36
C ARG A 89 22.58 -10.67 -10.04
N LEU A 90 21.47 -9.93 -9.97
CA LEU A 90 21.01 -9.30 -8.73
C LEU A 90 20.55 -10.36 -7.72
N VAL A 91 19.84 -11.38 -8.17
CA VAL A 91 19.40 -12.52 -7.36
C VAL A 91 20.59 -13.25 -6.75
N GLU A 92 21.61 -13.58 -7.53
CA GLU A 92 22.85 -14.21 -7.04
C GLU A 92 23.49 -13.42 -5.87
N ILE A 93 23.47 -12.09 -5.95
CA ILE A 93 24.00 -11.20 -4.90
C ILE A 93 23.13 -11.28 -3.64
N LEU A 94 21.81 -11.22 -3.78
CA LEU A 94 20.86 -11.31 -2.67
C LEU A 94 20.92 -12.69 -1.98
N GLU A 95 21.00 -13.76 -2.76
CA GLU A 95 21.18 -15.13 -2.26
C GLU A 95 22.50 -15.30 -1.52
N GLY A 96 23.60 -14.80 -2.09
CA GLY A 96 24.91 -14.79 -1.42
C GLY A 96 24.91 -14.02 -0.10
N ALA A 97 24.02 -13.02 0.05
CA ALA A 97 23.81 -12.29 1.30
C ALA A 97 22.86 -13.00 2.28
N GLY A 98 22.19 -14.08 1.86
CA GLY A 98 21.18 -14.80 2.66
C GLY A 98 19.87 -14.03 2.82
N ILE A 99 19.53 -13.18 1.85
CA ILE A 99 18.35 -12.30 1.90
C ILE A 99 17.18 -12.95 1.17
N PRO A 100 16.03 -13.17 1.83
CA PRO A 100 14.83 -13.63 1.15
C PRO A 100 14.33 -12.55 0.20
N HIS A 101 14.05 -12.93 -1.04
CA HIS A 101 13.66 -11.99 -2.08
C HIS A 101 12.60 -12.62 -3.00
N GLN A 102 11.80 -11.76 -3.62
CA GLN A 102 10.82 -12.14 -4.63
C GLN A 102 11.22 -11.53 -5.97
N VAL A 103 11.14 -12.32 -7.04
CA VAL A 103 11.38 -11.85 -8.40
C VAL A 103 10.04 -11.70 -9.09
N SER A 104 9.79 -10.53 -9.69
CA SER A 104 8.53 -10.25 -10.39
C SER A 104 8.79 -9.72 -11.79
N ASN A 105 8.21 -10.40 -12.78
CA ASN A 105 8.22 -9.96 -14.17
C ASN A 105 7.02 -9.07 -14.44
N ILE A 106 7.28 -7.81 -14.81
CA ILE A 106 6.23 -6.80 -15.06
C ILE A 106 5.98 -6.58 -16.55
N GLN A 107 6.54 -7.39 -17.44
CA GLN A 107 6.44 -7.22 -18.89
C GLN A 107 4.98 -7.18 -19.40
N GLU A 108 4.09 -7.99 -18.81
CA GLU A 108 2.68 -8.09 -19.22
C GLU A 108 1.74 -7.15 -18.45
N ASP A 109 2.24 -6.43 -17.44
CA ASP A 109 1.46 -5.51 -16.63
C ASP A 109 1.90 -4.05 -16.86
N PRO A 110 1.19 -3.29 -17.71
CA PRO A 110 1.47 -1.88 -17.93
C PRO A 110 1.35 -1.04 -16.65
N ALA A 111 0.40 -1.34 -15.76
CA ALA A 111 0.19 -0.58 -14.53
C ALA A 111 1.38 -0.75 -13.59
N ALA A 112 1.88 -1.98 -13.41
CA ALA A 112 3.10 -2.23 -12.67
C ALA A 112 4.33 -1.56 -13.31
N GLN A 113 4.45 -1.56 -14.65
CA GLN A 113 5.52 -0.84 -15.33
C GLN A 113 5.49 0.66 -15.03
N PHE A 114 4.31 1.28 -15.07
CA PHE A 114 4.17 2.70 -14.74
C PHE A 114 4.52 2.99 -13.28
N ALA A 115 4.03 2.17 -12.35
CA ALA A 115 4.31 2.32 -10.92
C ALA A 115 5.81 2.17 -10.63
N VAL A 116 6.43 1.09 -11.09
CA VAL A 116 7.86 0.83 -10.90
C VAL A 116 8.70 1.93 -11.56
N LYS A 117 8.36 2.36 -12.78
CA LYS A 117 9.10 3.44 -13.46
C LYS A 117 8.99 4.78 -12.73
N ARG A 118 7.84 5.08 -12.13
CA ARG A 118 7.64 6.29 -11.31
C ARG A 118 8.51 6.23 -10.05
N ASP A 119 8.52 5.09 -9.38
CA ASP A 119 9.16 4.92 -8.08
C ASP A 119 10.66 4.56 -8.19
N ALA A 120 11.14 4.20 -9.39
CA ALA A 120 12.53 3.82 -9.65
C ALA A 120 13.54 4.98 -9.58
N GLY A 121 13.14 6.23 -9.35
CA GLY A 121 14.07 7.35 -9.12
C GLY A 121 15.09 7.61 -10.24
N GLY A 122 14.82 7.16 -11.47
CA GLY A 122 15.75 7.26 -12.61
C GLY A 122 16.65 6.04 -12.82
N HIS A 123 16.58 5.01 -11.97
CA HIS A 123 17.30 3.76 -12.16
C HIS A 123 16.73 2.96 -13.34
N ARG A 124 17.63 2.33 -14.11
CA ARG A 124 17.27 1.47 -15.24
C ARG A 124 16.93 0.06 -14.75
N MET A 125 15.89 -0.54 -15.32
CA MET A 125 15.58 -1.96 -15.08
C MET A 125 16.78 -2.87 -15.41
N PRO A 126 17.01 -3.93 -14.64
CA PRO A 126 16.23 -4.40 -13.49
C PRO A 126 16.52 -3.61 -12.21
N VAL A 127 15.52 -3.45 -11.34
CA VAL A 127 15.62 -2.65 -10.11
C VAL A 127 15.15 -3.43 -8.90
N VAL A 128 15.86 -3.25 -7.79
CA VAL A 128 15.54 -3.83 -6.48
C VAL A 128 14.84 -2.81 -5.59
N PHE A 129 13.78 -3.26 -4.94
CA PHE A 129 13.06 -2.52 -3.91
C PHE A 129 13.16 -3.24 -2.57
N ILE A 130 13.36 -2.49 -1.48
CA ILE A 130 13.38 -3.00 -0.10
C ILE A 130 12.38 -2.17 0.70
N ALA A 131 11.34 -2.81 1.27
CA ALA A 131 10.27 -2.12 2.01
C ALA A 131 9.61 -0.94 1.23
N GLY A 132 9.61 -1.00 -0.11
CA GLY A 132 9.09 0.07 -0.97
C GLY A 132 10.07 1.20 -1.29
N GLU A 133 11.28 1.19 -0.72
CA GLU A 133 12.37 2.08 -1.11
C GLU A 133 13.11 1.51 -2.32
N VAL A 134 13.42 2.36 -3.31
CA VAL A 134 14.27 1.99 -4.43
C VAL A 134 15.74 1.95 -4.00
N ILE A 135 16.39 0.80 -4.23
CA ILE A 135 17.84 0.66 -4.02
C ILE A 135 18.60 0.92 -5.31
N GLY A 136 18.03 0.52 -6.45
CA GLY A 136 18.62 0.68 -7.77
C GLY A 136 19.06 -0.64 -8.39
N GLY A 137 20.18 -0.61 -9.10
CA GLY A 137 20.70 -1.71 -9.88
C GLY A 137 21.85 -2.45 -9.19
N ARG A 138 22.72 -3.05 -10.01
CA ARG A 138 23.79 -3.93 -9.53
C ARG A 138 24.87 -3.18 -8.74
N ALA A 139 25.25 -2.00 -9.18
CA ALA A 139 26.37 -1.27 -8.56
C ALA A 139 26.00 -0.83 -7.14
N GLU A 140 24.78 -0.30 -6.98
CA GLU A 140 24.23 0.12 -5.70
C GLU A 140 24.10 -1.06 -4.74
N LEU A 141 23.63 -2.22 -5.22
CA LEU A 141 23.47 -3.42 -4.41
C LEU A 141 24.83 -3.96 -3.89
N ILE A 142 25.85 -4.00 -4.75
CA ILE A 142 27.21 -4.45 -4.36
C ILE A 142 27.81 -3.48 -3.33
N ASN A 143 27.62 -2.17 -3.52
CA ASN A 143 28.09 -1.16 -2.58
C ASN A 143 27.44 -1.37 -1.20
N LEU A 144 26.12 -1.55 -1.14
CA LEU A 144 25.41 -1.79 0.12
C LEU A 144 25.75 -3.13 0.77
N GLN A 145 26.07 -4.15 -0.03
CA GLN A 145 26.56 -5.42 0.49
C GLN A 145 27.95 -5.26 1.14
N THR A 146 28.82 -4.48 0.51
CA THR A 146 30.19 -4.22 0.99
C THR A 146 30.19 -3.38 2.27
N THR A 147 29.31 -2.39 2.38
CA THR A 147 29.15 -1.56 3.59
C THR A 147 28.40 -2.28 4.71
N GLY A 148 27.74 -3.41 4.40
CA GLY A 148 26.88 -4.14 5.33
C GLY A 148 25.51 -3.48 5.57
N GLU A 149 25.24 -2.34 4.95
CA GLU A 149 23.95 -1.62 5.06
C GLU A 149 22.79 -2.41 4.45
N LEU A 150 23.06 -3.28 3.47
CA LEU A 150 22.05 -4.12 2.86
C LEU A 150 21.32 -4.99 3.88
N LYS A 151 22.06 -5.64 4.78
CA LYS A 151 21.46 -6.46 5.85
C LYS A 151 20.73 -5.62 6.89
N LYS A 152 21.24 -4.42 7.19
CA LYS A 152 20.57 -3.50 8.12
C LYS A 152 19.22 -3.03 7.59
N LYS A 153 19.15 -2.66 6.30
CA LYS A 153 17.89 -2.28 5.64
C LYS A 153 16.88 -3.42 5.61
N VAL A 154 17.35 -4.66 5.47
CA VAL A 154 16.48 -5.84 5.40
C VAL A 154 16.02 -6.33 6.78
N PHE A 155 16.91 -6.40 7.75
CA PHE A 155 16.63 -7.02 9.06
C PHE A 155 16.43 -6.02 10.20
N GLY A 156 16.62 -4.71 9.95
CA GLY A 156 16.44 -3.65 10.94
C GLY A 156 17.53 -3.57 12.02
N ALA A 157 18.74 -4.05 11.72
CA ALA A 157 19.88 -4.12 12.66
C ALA A 157 20.68 -2.81 12.77
#